data_AF-A0A920KP68-F1
#
_entry.id   AF-A0A920KP68-F1
#
_cell.length_a   1.000
_cell.length_b   1.000
_cell.length_c   1.000
_cell.angle_alpha   90.00
_cell.angle_beta   90.00
_cell.angle_gamma   90.00
#
_symmetry.space_group_name_H-M   'P 1'
#
loop_
_entity.id
_entity.type
_entity.pdbx_description
1 polymer ?
#
loop_
_entity_poly.entity_id
_entity_poly.type
_entity_poly.pdbx_seq_one_letter_code
_entity_poly.pdbx_strand_id
1 'polypeptide(L)'
;MADHHGPAQGISRWLFTTNHKDIGTMYLWFSFAMFLLGGFFAMVIRAELFQPGMQLVEPGFFNQMTTLHGLVMVFGAIMPSL
;
A
#
# COMPACT_ATOMS: atom_id res chain seq x y z
N MET A 1 -20.52 10.78 -40.35
CA MET A 1 -19.42 9.91 -39.89
C MET A 1 -18.81 10.57 -38.67
N ALA A 2 -18.88 9.90 -37.53
CA ALA A 2 -18.44 10.40 -36.23
C ALA A 2 -17.20 9.61 -35.80
N ASP A 3 -16.05 10.26 -35.67
CA ASP A 3 -14.87 9.68 -35.04
C ASP A 3 -14.18 10.75 -34.19
N HIS A 4 -14.66 10.86 -32.95
CA HIS A 4 -14.16 11.76 -31.91
C HIS A 4 -12.86 11.16 -31.34
N HIS A 5 -11.75 11.28 -32.07
CA HIS A 5 -10.40 10.90 -31.60
C HIS A 5 -9.84 11.92 -30.59
N GLY A 6 -10.56 12.15 -29.49
CA GLY A 6 -9.99 12.80 -28.31
C GLY A 6 -9.26 11.76 -27.44
N PRO A 7 -8.16 12.12 -26.74
CA PRO A 7 -7.55 11.21 -25.78
C PRO A 7 -8.61 10.71 -24.80
N ALA A 8 -8.63 9.40 -24.54
CA ALA A 8 -9.61 8.77 -23.65
C ALA A 8 -9.76 9.61 -22.37
N GLN A 9 -10.99 10.06 -22.09
CA GLN A 9 -11.29 10.95 -20.97
C GLN A 9 -11.75 10.11 -19.78
N GLY A 10 -11.20 10.38 -18.60
CA GLY A 10 -11.60 9.75 -17.33
C GLY A 10 -10.76 8.55 -16.90
N ILE A 11 -11.37 7.66 -16.11
CA ILE A 11 -10.72 6.47 -15.49
C ILE A 11 -10.20 5.50 -16.57
N SER A 12 -10.83 5.49 -17.75
CA SER A 12 -10.38 4.73 -18.93
C SER A 12 -8.96 5.09 -19.37
N ARG A 13 -8.54 6.36 -19.18
CA ARG A 13 -7.16 6.78 -19.46
C ARG A 13 -6.18 6.09 -18.52
N TRP A 14 -6.53 5.95 -17.24
CA TRP A 14 -5.65 5.34 -16.25
C TRP A 14 -5.66 3.81 -16.33
N LEU A 15 -6.81 3.19 -16.65
CA LEU A 15 -6.93 1.73 -16.81
C LEU A 15 -6.26 1.19 -18.10
N PHE A 16 -6.28 1.96 -19.18
CA PHE A 16 -5.75 1.54 -20.49
C PHE A 16 -4.53 2.37 -20.94
N THR A 17 -3.86 3.10 -20.04
CA THR A 17 -2.63 3.81 -20.40
C THR A 17 -1.48 2.82 -20.62
N THR A 18 -0.75 3.02 -21.71
CA THR A 18 0.50 2.32 -22.01
C THR A 18 1.73 3.17 -21.69
N ASN A 19 1.53 4.38 -21.15
CA ASN A 19 2.60 5.32 -20.84
C ASN A 19 3.25 4.96 -19.50
N HIS A 20 4.56 4.66 -19.51
CA HIS A 20 5.33 4.31 -18.31
C HIS A 20 5.34 5.40 -17.23
N LYS A 21 5.13 6.67 -17.59
CA LYS A 21 5.06 7.78 -16.61
C LYS A 21 3.77 7.75 -15.81
N ASP A 22 2.64 7.45 -16.46
CA ASP A 22 1.34 7.36 -15.79
C ASP A 22 1.29 6.10 -14.93
N ILE A 23 1.76 4.97 -15.48
CA ILE A 23 1.85 3.70 -14.75
C ILE A 23 2.76 3.87 -13.52
N GLY A 24 3.97 4.42 -13.68
CA GLY A 24 4.88 4.65 -12.56
C GLY A 24 4.28 5.53 -11.46
N THR A 25 3.50 6.56 -11.83
CA THR A 25 2.82 7.43 -10.86
C THR A 25 1.73 6.68 -10.07
N MET A 26 0.99 5.76 -10.71
CA MET A 26 0.02 4.90 -10.00
C MET A 26 0.70 4.00 -8.98
N TYR A 27 1.81 3.38 -9.38
CA TYR A 27 2.59 2.48 -8.53
C TYR A 27 3.23 3.22 -7.35
N LEU A 28 3.67 4.46 -7.55
CA LEU A 28 4.16 5.33 -6.48
C LEU A 28 3.06 5.67 -5.46
N TRP A 29 1.87 6.03 -5.93
CA TRP A 29 0.72 6.29 -5.05
C TRP A 29 0.29 5.03 -4.29
N PHE A 30 0.25 3.89 -4.96
CA PHE A 30 -0.07 2.61 -4.34
C PHE A 30 0.95 2.23 -3.26
N SER A 31 2.24 2.27 -3.59
CA SER A 31 3.31 1.95 -2.63
C SER A 31 3.32 2.92 -1.44
N PHE A 32 3.05 4.21 -1.65
CA PHE A 32 2.91 5.19 -0.57
C PHE A 32 1.74 4.87 0.37
N ALA A 33 0.58 4.49 -0.18
CA ALA A 33 -0.57 4.07 0.64
C ALA A 33 -0.26 2.80 1.45
N MET A 34 0.39 1.80 0.83
CA MET A 34 0.81 0.58 1.52
C MET A 34 1.89 0.85 2.56
N PHE A 35 2.78 1.81 2.33
CA PHE A 35 3.79 2.24 3.30
C PHE A 35 3.15 2.86 4.55
N LEU A 36 2.12 3.69 4.40
CA LEU A 36 1.38 4.24 5.53
C LEU A 36 0.65 3.15 6.32
N LEU A 37 0.05 2.16 5.62
CA LEU A 37 -0.60 1.02 6.27
C LEU A 37 0.40 0.15 7.03
N GLY A 38 1.53 -0.20 6.42
CA GLY A 38 2.62 -0.93 7.07
C GLY A 38 3.19 -0.16 8.26
N GLY A 39 3.40 1.15 8.11
CA GLY A 39 3.84 2.05 9.18
C GLY A 39 2.85 2.11 10.35
N PHE A 40 1.54 2.08 10.07
CA PHE A 40 0.52 2.00 11.11
C PHE A 40 0.63 0.70 11.92
N PHE A 41 0.83 -0.46 11.28
CA PHE A 41 1.07 -1.71 12.00
C PHE A 41 2.33 -1.65 12.87
N ALA A 42 3.41 -1.02 12.40
CA ALA A 42 4.62 -0.82 13.19
C ALA A 42 4.39 0.06 14.43
N MET A 43 3.55 1.09 14.32
CA MET A 43 3.17 1.94 15.44
C MET A 43 2.38 1.15 16.50
N VAL A 44 1.45 0.29 16.09
CA VAL A 44 0.68 -0.58 17.00
C VAL A 44 1.60 -1.58 17.70
N ILE A 45 2.53 -2.23 16.98
CA ILE A 45 3.51 -3.15 17.57
C ILE A 45 4.37 -2.42 18.61
N ARG A 46 4.82 -1.19 18.31
CA ARG A 46 5.57 -0.37 19.28
C ARG A 46 4.73 0.07 20.48
N ALA A 47 3.43 0.33 20.27
CA ALA A 47 2.53 0.67 21.37
C ALA A 47 2.36 -0.51 22.35
N GLU A 48 2.25 -1.74 21.84
CA GLU A 48 2.26 -2.95 22.69
C GLU A 48 3.54 -3.11 23.50
N LEU A 49 4.70 -2.83 22.87
CA LEU A 49 6.01 -2.99 23.51
C LEU A 49 6.38 -1.84 24.47
N PHE A 50 5.53 -0.83 24.66
CA PHE A 50 5.85 0.33 25.48
C PHE A 50 5.99 -0.02 26.98
N GLN A 51 5.29 -1.03 27.45
CA GLN A 51 5.40 -1.56 28.81
C GLN A 51 5.36 -3.09 28.79
N PRO A 52 6.16 -3.76 29.65
CA PRO A 52 6.20 -5.22 29.69
C PRO A 52 4.86 -5.80 30.18
N GLY A 53 4.25 -6.65 29.36
CA GLY A 53 2.95 -7.28 29.62
C GLY A 53 2.08 -7.28 28.35
N MET A 54 0.94 -7.96 28.39
CA MET A 54 -0.07 -7.85 27.31
C MET A 54 -1.00 -6.70 27.65
N GLN A 55 -1.10 -5.68 26.79
CA GLN A 55 -1.81 -4.44 27.13
C GLN A 55 -2.98 -4.13 26.20
N LEU A 56 -2.76 -4.08 24.88
CA LEU A 56 -3.82 -3.73 23.92
C LEU A 56 -4.15 -4.90 22.98
N VAL A 57 -3.27 -5.92 22.88
CA VAL A 57 -3.38 -6.95 21.86
C VAL A 57 -3.16 -8.36 22.41
N GLU A 58 -4.00 -9.31 21.98
CA GLU A 58 -3.83 -10.74 22.29
C GLU A 58 -2.60 -11.34 21.57
N PRO A 59 -1.85 -12.29 22.16
CA PRO A 59 -0.63 -12.85 21.56
C PRO A 59 -0.80 -13.40 20.14
N GLY A 60 -1.96 -14.00 19.85
CA GLY A 60 -2.27 -14.50 18.51
C GLY A 60 -2.34 -13.37 17.48
N PHE A 61 -2.99 -12.26 17.82
CA PHE A 61 -3.14 -11.11 16.94
C PHE A 61 -1.82 -10.34 16.78
N PHE A 62 -0.98 -10.27 17.83
CA PHE A 62 0.35 -9.66 17.74
C PHE A 62 1.26 -10.35 16.72
N ASN A 63 1.28 -11.69 16.74
CA ASN A 63 2.06 -12.47 15.77
C ASN A 63 1.52 -12.28 14.34
N GLN A 64 0.19 -12.30 14.16
CA GLN A 64 -0.43 -12.06 12.85
C GLN A 64 -0.13 -10.66 12.31
N MET A 65 -0.28 -9.62 13.14
CA MET A 65 0.02 -8.24 12.74
C MET A 65 1.49 -8.07 12.35
N THR A 66 2.41 -8.70 13.08
CA THR A 66 3.84 -8.62 12.75
C THR A 66 4.14 -9.27 11.40
N THR A 67 3.54 -10.43 11.12
CA THR A 67 3.66 -11.06 9.79
C THR A 67 3.04 -10.19 8.69
N LEU A 68 1.85 -9.62 8.93
CA LEU A 68 1.18 -8.75 7.98
C LEU A 68 1.95 -7.44 7.73
N HIS A 69 2.58 -6.87 8.76
CA HIS A 69 3.48 -5.73 8.61
C HIS A 69 4.60 -6.04 7.63
N GLY A 70 5.31 -7.15 7.82
CA GLY A 70 6.38 -7.58 6.91
C GLY A 70 5.88 -7.83 5.48
N LEU A 71 4.75 -8.54 5.34
CA LEU A 71 4.14 -8.83 4.05
C LEU A 71 3.76 -7.54 3.29
N VAL A 72 3.07 -6.61 3.95
CA VAL A 72 2.62 -5.35 3.35
C VAL A 72 3.81 -4.45 3.01
N MET A 73 4.83 -4.38 3.86
CA MET A 73 6.02 -3.56 3.57
C MET A 73 6.81 -4.10 2.38
N VAL A 74 7.04 -5.41 2.31
CA VAL A 74 7.86 -6.00 1.23
C VAL A 74 7.08 -6.09 -0.08
N PHE A 75 5.91 -6.70 -0.06
CA PHE A 75 5.14 -6.96 -1.28
C PHE A 75 4.24 -5.79 -1.69
N GLY A 76 3.74 -5.02 -0.72
CA GLY A 76 2.84 -3.90 -0.98
C GLY A 76 3.54 -2.56 -1.18
N ALA A 77 4.61 -2.27 -0.44
CA ALA A 77 5.31 -1.00 -0.55
C ALA A 77 6.58 -1.09 -1.41
N ILE A 78 7.50 -2.02 -1.11
CA ILE A 78 8.81 -2.08 -1.77
C ILE A 78 8.69 -2.58 -3.22
N MET A 79 8.08 -3.75 -3.44
CA MET A 79 7.98 -4.34 -4.79
C MET A 79 7.29 -3.46 -5.83
N PRO A 80 6.22 -2.70 -5.51
CA PRO A 80 5.59 -1.81 -6.49
C PRO A 80 6.35 -0.51 -6.69
N SER A 81 7.23 -0.12 -5.76
CA SER A 81 8.02 1.11 -5.88
C SER A 81 9.30 0.95 -6.70
N LEU A 82 9.80 -0.27 -6.84
CA LEU A 82 11.04 -0.65 -7.52
C LEU A 82 10.76 -1.23 -8.92
#